data_AF-A0A701QU57-F1
#
_entry.id   AF-A0A701QU57-F1
#
_cell.length_a   1.000
_cell.length_b   1.000
_cell.length_c   1.000
_cell.angle_alpha   90.00
_cell.angle_beta   90.00
_cell.angle_gamma   90.00
#
_symmetry.space_group_name_H-M   'P 1'
#
loop_
_entity.id
_entity.type
_entity.pdbx_description
1 polymer ?
#
loop_
_entity_poly.entity_id
_entity_poly.type
_entity_poly.pdbx_seq_one_letter_code
_entity_poly.pdbx_strand_id
1 'polypeptide(L)'
;MKDVKLYVELAGVDPVSGADICLARRESTAWHKDIVAELINQVLDEAEKFVGAPGLESLYAYDVMLGIGLTSSGIWPGFSLDPDTISRISDSGAALDFDPYIDNVPTHACDIEIYDDFMVTFSALGFHHQRSVIAKRGLREYASVADVFIFQVFKDALKYHNDNSLRLFRNKQSALTLYARYYQASGCGDEGCTTCREGCTRPGFHLLRDVFIRLNAANACFQYWPFEKRRLTVR
;
A
#
# COMPACT_ATOMS: atom_id res chain seq x y z
N MET A 1 21.80 -12.52 -11.19
CA MET A 1 21.34 -11.20 -10.69
C MET A 1 19.88 -11.33 -10.30
N LYS A 2 19.41 -10.59 -9.29
CA LYS A 2 17.96 -10.51 -9.03
C LYS A 2 17.40 -9.60 -10.12
N ASP A 3 16.67 -10.16 -11.08
CA ASP A 3 16.00 -9.34 -12.09
C ASP A 3 14.81 -8.65 -11.42
N VAL A 4 14.86 -7.33 -11.35
CA VAL A 4 13.80 -6.48 -10.81
C VAL A 4 13.15 -5.76 -11.97
N LYS A 5 11.82 -5.82 -12.04
CA LYS A 5 11.01 -4.97 -12.91
C LYS A 5 9.98 -4.29 -12.03
N LEU A 6 10.24 -3.04 -11.69
CA LEU A 6 9.34 -2.19 -10.93
C LEU A 6 8.78 -1.13 -11.88
N TYR A 7 7.47 -0.91 -11.82
CA TYR A 7 6.87 0.28 -12.40
C TYR A 7 5.90 0.93 -11.42
N VAL A 8 5.76 2.25 -11.55
CA VAL A 8 4.69 3.03 -10.98
C VAL A 8 4.00 3.76 -12.12
N GLU A 9 2.68 3.68 -12.16
CA GLU A 9 1.83 4.27 -13.20
C GLU A 9 0.68 5.02 -12.54
N LEU A 10 0.40 6.23 -13.01
CA LEU A 10 -0.85 6.92 -12.73
C LEU A 10 -1.74 6.79 -13.96
N ALA A 11 -2.75 5.93 -13.83
CA ALA A 11 -3.79 5.74 -14.82
C ALA A 11 -5.09 6.40 -14.37
N GLY A 12 -6.02 6.62 -15.29
CA GLY A 12 -7.34 7.15 -15.00
C GLY A 12 -8.27 6.99 -16.20
N VAL A 13 -9.40 7.67 -16.16
CA VAL A 13 -10.41 7.71 -17.22
C VAL A 13 -10.57 9.14 -17.70
N ASP A 14 -10.46 9.37 -19.00
CA ASP A 14 -10.72 10.69 -19.58
C ASP A 14 -12.21 11.07 -19.36
N PRO A 15 -12.52 12.17 -18.65
CA PRO A 15 -13.89 12.57 -18.35
C PRO A 15 -14.71 12.93 -19.59
N VAL A 16 -14.06 13.24 -20.73
CA VAL A 16 -14.75 13.61 -21.97
C VAL A 16 -15.08 12.37 -22.80
N SER A 17 -14.11 11.49 -23.03
CA SER A 17 -14.27 10.33 -23.90
C SER A 17 -14.68 9.04 -23.17
N GLY A 18 -14.46 8.97 -21.86
CA GLY A 18 -14.62 7.75 -21.05
C GLY A 18 -13.54 6.69 -21.33
N ALA A 19 -12.48 7.03 -22.06
CA ALA A 19 -11.39 6.09 -22.37
C ALA A 19 -10.38 6.00 -21.22
N ASP A 20 -9.80 4.82 -21.03
CA ASP A 20 -8.66 4.64 -20.13
C ASP A 20 -7.46 5.44 -20.64
N ILE A 21 -6.80 6.16 -19.74
CA ILE A 21 -5.62 6.97 -20.04
C ILE A 21 -4.50 6.65 -19.05
N CYS A 22 -3.27 6.60 -19.55
CA CYS A 22 -2.07 6.61 -18.72
C CYS A 22 -1.51 8.03 -18.71
N LEU A 23 -1.59 8.70 -17.56
CA LEU A 23 -1.11 10.07 -17.39
C LEU A 23 0.41 10.12 -17.26
N ALA A 24 0.98 9.18 -16.50
CA ALA A 24 2.42 9.08 -16.31
C ALA A 24 2.82 7.68 -15.88
N ARG A 25 4.00 7.24 -16.32
CA ARG A 25 4.61 5.96 -15.95
C ARG A 25 6.11 6.12 -15.75
N ARG A 26 6.65 5.45 -14.74
CA ARG A 26 8.08 5.34 -14.48
C ARG A 26 8.42 3.89 -14.17
N GLU A 27 9.61 3.49 -14.60
CA GLU A 27 10.11 2.12 -14.45
C GLU A 27 11.50 2.13 -13.82
N SER A 28 11.82 1.07 -13.08
CA SER A 28 13.12 0.87 -12.47
C SER A 28 13.49 -0.61 -12.47
N THR A 29 14.78 -0.87 -12.65
CA THR A 29 15.39 -2.19 -12.49
C THR A 29 16.16 -2.32 -11.17
N ALA A 30 16.01 -1.35 -10.27
CA ALA A 30 16.64 -1.33 -8.95
C ALA A 30 15.59 -1.45 -7.84
N TRP A 31 16.00 -2.02 -6.70
CA TRP A 31 15.19 -2.06 -5.50
C TRP A 31 15.95 -1.53 -4.29
N HIS A 32 15.35 -0.57 -3.60
CA HIS A 32 15.73 -0.09 -2.28
C HIS A 32 14.47 0.39 -1.55
N LYS A 33 14.58 0.63 -0.23
CA LYS A 33 13.41 0.95 0.62
C LYS A 33 12.62 2.21 0.21
N ASP A 34 13.25 3.14 -0.51
CA ASP A 34 12.69 4.45 -0.85
C ASP A 34 12.21 4.54 -2.32
N ILE A 35 12.54 3.55 -3.16
CA ILE A 35 12.31 3.62 -4.62
C ILE A 35 10.83 3.80 -4.97
N VAL A 36 9.93 3.20 -4.21
CA VAL A 36 8.48 3.29 -4.47
C VAL A 36 7.98 4.72 -4.27
N ALA A 37 8.38 5.37 -3.16
CA ALA A 37 8.02 6.76 -2.90
C ALA A 37 8.65 7.71 -3.94
N GLU A 38 9.90 7.47 -4.33
CA GLU A 38 10.57 8.25 -5.39
C GLU A 38 9.82 8.15 -6.73
N LEU A 39 9.47 6.95 -7.17
CA LEU A 39 8.76 6.75 -8.43
C LEU A 39 7.33 7.32 -8.39
N ILE A 40 6.61 7.19 -7.27
CA ILE A 40 5.31 7.84 -7.08
C ILE A 40 5.45 9.35 -7.25
N ASN A 41 6.41 9.98 -6.56
CA ASN A 41 6.59 11.42 -6.65
C ASN A 41 6.96 11.88 -8.07
N GLN A 42 7.79 11.12 -8.79
CA GLN A 42 8.12 11.42 -10.19
C GLN A 42 6.91 11.28 -11.13
N VAL A 43 6.05 10.30 -10.88
CA VAL A 43 4.81 10.11 -11.64
C VAL A 43 3.83 11.25 -11.36
N LEU A 44 3.70 11.68 -10.10
CA LEU A 44 2.87 12.83 -9.72
C LEU A 44 3.42 14.15 -10.27
N ASP A 45 4.75 14.35 -10.29
CA ASP A 45 5.38 15.53 -10.93
C ASP A 45 5.03 15.62 -12.42
N GLU A 46 4.99 14.47 -13.11
CA GLU A 46 4.65 14.43 -14.53
C GLU A 46 3.15 14.65 -14.77
N ALA A 47 2.30 14.06 -13.93
CA ALA A 47 0.86 14.27 -13.97
C ALA A 47 0.47 15.73 -13.66
N GLU A 48 1.19 16.39 -12.75
CA GLU A 48 0.99 17.81 -12.43
C GLU A 48 1.28 18.71 -13.65
N LYS A 49 2.31 18.39 -14.44
CA LYS A 49 2.58 19.10 -15.71
C LYS A 49 1.46 18.90 -16.72
N PHE A 50 0.85 17.71 -16.76
CA PHE A 50 -0.27 17.40 -17.66
C PHE A 50 -1.50 18.27 -17.35
N VAL A 51 -1.87 18.42 -16.07
CA VAL A 51 -3.02 19.26 -15.67
C VAL A 51 -2.70 20.75 -15.58
N GLY A 52 -1.43 21.12 -15.41
CA GLY A 52 -0.95 22.50 -15.44
C GLY A 52 -1.23 23.29 -14.17
N ALA A 53 -1.53 24.58 -14.32
CA ALA A 53 -1.65 25.54 -13.21
C ALA A 53 -2.62 25.16 -12.06
N PRO A 54 -3.75 24.45 -12.28
CA PRO A 54 -4.62 24.07 -11.18
C PRO A 54 -4.12 22.85 -10.38
N GLY A 55 -2.96 22.28 -10.72
CA GLY A 55 -2.24 21.32 -9.89
C GLY A 55 -2.93 19.95 -9.74
N LEU A 56 -2.38 19.12 -8.85
CA LEU A 56 -2.81 17.73 -8.67
C LEU A 56 -4.31 17.57 -8.36
N GLU A 57 -4.95 18.53 -7.69
CA GLU A 57 -6.40 18.51 -7.40
C GLU A 57 -7.28 18.40 -8.65
N SER A 58 -6.77 18.83 -9.81
CA SER A 58 -7.49 18.69 -11.08
C SER A 58 -7.62 17.23 -11.54
N LEU A 59 -6.79 16.33 -11.01
CA LEU A 59 -6.81 14.90 -11.34
C LEU A 59 -8.05 14.18 -10.80
N TYR A 60 -8.80 14.77 -9.86
CA TYR A 60 -10.08 14.23 -9.40
C TYR A 60 -11.09 14.02 -10.53
N ALA A 61 -11.01 14.83 -11.60
CA ALA A 61 -11.88 14.69 -12.76
C ALA A 61 -11.60 13.40 -13.58
N TYR A 62 -10.43 12.78 -13.38
CA TYR A 62 -9.95 11.65 -14.17
C TYR A 62 -10.03 10.30 -13.43
N ASP A 63 -10.63 10.25 -12.23
CA ASP A 63 -10.77 9.03 -11.40
C ASP A 63 -9.47 8.21 -11.33
N VAL A 64 -8.38 8.87 -10.94
CA VAL A 64 -7.03 8.32 -11.08
C VAL A 64 -6.70 7.21 -10.07
N MET A 65 -5.81 6.30 -10.49
CA MET A 65 -5.25 5.23 -9.67
C MET A 65 -3.73 5.15 -9.88
N LEU A 66 -3.00 5.06 -8.77
CA LEU A 66 -1.58 4.70 -8.76
C LEU A 66 -1.42 3.18 -8.75
N GLY A 67 -1.03 2.61 -9.89
CA GLY A 67 -0.66 1.21 -10.01
C GLY A 67 0.83 1.00 -9.78
N ILE A 68 1.19 0.12 -8.86
CA ILE A 68 2.57 -0.25 -8.55
C ILE A 68 2.74 -1.74 -8.84
N GLY A 69 3.45 -2.06 -9.91
CA GLY A 69 3.76 -3.44 -10.26
C GLY A 69 5.22 -3.77 -9.97
N LEU A 70 5.45 -4.90 -9.30
CA LEU A 70 6.80 -5.36 -8.97
C LEU A 70 6.96 -6.82 -9.36
N THR A 71 7.83 -7.13 -10.32
CA THR A 71 8.25 -8.49 -10.61
C THR A 71 9.70 -8.67 -10.17
N SER A 72 9.97 -9.60 -9.25
CA SER A 72 11.36 -9.93 -8.89
C SER A 72 11.53 -11.31 -8.27
N SER A 73 12.79 -11.67 -7.97
CA SER A 73 13.14 -12.83 -7.16
C SER A 73 14.09 -12.44 -6.02
N GLY A 74 13.86 -12.95 -4.81
CA GLY A 74 14.76 -12.77 -3.67
C GLY A 74 14.62 -11.42 -2.96
N ILE A 75 13.54 -10.66 -3.18
CA ILE A 75 13.36 -9.31 -2.62
C ILE A 75 12.21 -9.30 -1.62
N TRP A 76 12.41 -8.61 -0.50
CA TRP A 76 11.35 -8.26 0.43
C TRP A 76 10.66 -6.99 -0.07
N PRO A 77 9.38 -7.05 -0.50
CA PRO A 77 8.73 -5.98 -1.25
C PRO A 77 8.12 -4.89 -0.36
N GLY A 78 8.53 -4.79 0.91
CA GLY A 78 8.01 -3.77 1.81
C GLY A 78 8.61 -2.39 1.54
N PHE A 79 7.79 -1.36 1.77
CA PHE A 79 8.13 0.04 1.53
C PHE A 79 7.37 0.96 2.50
N SER A 80 7.73 2.23 2.50
CA SER A 80 7.03 3.27 3.26
C SER A 80 6.73 4.49 2.40
N LEU A 81 5.64 5.18 2.72
CA LEU A 81 5.32 6.50 2.19
C LEU A 81 5.35 7.49 3.34
N ASP A 82 6.11 8.55 3.18
CA ASP A 82 6.18 9.67 4.11
C ASP A 82 4.93 10.58 4.00
N PRO A 83 4.72 11.50 4.95
CA PRO A 83 3.54 12.37 4.95
C PRO A 83 3.44 13.30 3.74
N ASP A 84 4.57 13.73 3.16
CA ASP A 84 4.58 14.63 2.00
C ASP A 84 4.11 13.87 0.76
N THR A 85 4.63 12.65 0.54
CA THR A 85 4.15 11.74 -0.51
C THR A 85 2.65 11.44 -0.33
N ILE A 86 2.19 11.18 0.89
CA ILE A 86 0.77 10.94 1.19
C ILE A 86 -0.09 12.17 0.90
N SER A 87 0.39 13.38 1.22
CA SER A 87 -0.33 14.62 0.90
C SER A 87 -0.56 14.72 -0.60
N ARG A 88 0.49 14.50 -1.41
CA ARG A 88 0.38 14.58 -2.87
C ARG A 88 -0.57 13.54 -3.45
N ILE A 89 -0.55 12.31 -2.94
CA ILE A 89 -1.53 11.27 -3.33
C ILE A 89 -2.96 11.73 -2.96
N SER A 90 -3.16 12.24 -1.75
CA SER A 90 -4.45 12.78 -1.30
C SER A 90 -4.95 13.94 -2.19
N ASP A 91 -4.05 14.85 -2.58
CA ASP A 91 -4.37 16.00 -3.42
C ASP A 91 -4.71 15.55 -4.85
N SER A 92 -4.06 14.50 -5.36
CA SER A 92 -4.42 13.92 -6.67
C SER A 92 -5.76 13.17 -6.68
N GLY A 93 -6.29 12.82 -5.51
CA GLY A 93 -7.50 11.99 -5.39
C GLY A 93 -7.29 10.51 -5.73
N ALA A 94 -6.03 10.06 -5.88
CA ALA A 94 -5.73 8.72 -6.34
C ALA A 94 -6.04 7.63 -5.32
N ALA A 95 -6.58 6.52 -5.80
CA ALA A 95 -6.43 5.22 -5.13
C ALA A 95 -5.02 4.66 -5.40
N LEU A 96 -4.59 3.65 -4.63
CA LEU A 96 -3.31 2.97 -4.83
C LEU A 96 -3.52 1.47 -4.88
N ASP A 97 -2.96 0.84 -5.89
CA ASP A 97 -2.92 -0.60 -6.06
C ASP A 97 -1.48 -1.09 -6.12
N PHE A 98 -1.17 -2.12 -5.34
CA PHE A 98 0.14 -2.76 -5.34
C PHE A 98 0.00 -4.24 -5.66
N ASP A 99 0.52 -4.67 -6.80
CA ASP A 99 0.51 -6.07 -7.26
C ASP A 99 1.95 -6.61 -7.44
N PRO A 100 2.57 -7.11 -6.36
CA PRO A 100 3.90 -7.71 -6.42
C PRO A 100 3.84 -9.19 -6.82
N TYR A 101 4.71 -9.55 -7.74
CA TYR A 101 5.06 -10.91 -8.12
C TYR A 101 6.50 -11.22 -7.67
N ILE A 102 6.62 -12.04 -6.62
CA ILE A 102 7.91 -12.42 -6.03
C ILE A 102 8.06 -13.94 -6.02
N ASP A 103 8.99 -14.48 -6.82
CA ASP A 103 9.18 -15.92 -6.97
C ASP A 103 9.89 -16.59 -5.77
N ASN A 104 10.84 -15.89 -5.16
CA ASN A 104 11.61 -16.39 -4.01
C ASN A 104 11.61 -15.33 -2.91
N VAL A 105 10.68 -15.41 -1.96
CA VAL A 105 10.64 -14.46 -0.85
C VAL A 105 11.77 -14.79 0.14
N PRO A 106 12.60 -13.81 0.56
CA PRO A 106 13.58 -14.02 1.61
C PRO A 106 12.96 -14.69 2.85
N THR A 107 13.74 -15.54 3.51
CA THR A 107 13.34 -16.09 4.81
C THR A 107 13.76 -15.11 5.89
N HIS A 108 12.92 -14.11 6.21
CA HIS A 108 12.98 -13.47 7.53
C HIS A 108 11.88 -14.06 8.44
N ALA A 109 12.05 -13.84 9.73
CA ALA A 109 11.03 -14.18 10.72
C ALA A 109 10.17 -12.94 10.89
N CYS A 110 8.86 -13.06 10.64
CA CYS A 110 7.95 -12.06 11.19
C CYS A 110 7.84 -12.33 12.70
N ASP A 111 8.33 -11.40 13.51
CA ASP A 111 8.26 -11.49 14.99
C ASP A 111 6.82 -11.42 15.54
N ILE A 112 5.82 -11.31 14.68
CA ILE A 112 4.44 -11.17 15.09
C ILE A 112 3.76 -12.54 15.06
N GLU A 113 3.38 -13.04 16.24
CA GLU A 113 2.50 -14.20 16.40
C GLU A 113 1.10 -13.85 15.86
N ILE A 114 0.88 -14.01 14.56
CA ILE A 114 -0.40 -13.65 13.93
C ILE A 114 -0.97 -14.86 13.19
N TYR A 115 -2.20 -15.22 13.54
CA TYR A 115 -2.99 -16.22 12.83
C TYR A 115 -3.57 -15.67 11.52
N ASP A 116 -3.78 -14.36 11.44
CA ASP A 116 -4.32 -13.59 10.32
C ASP A 116 -3.39 -13.48 9.11
N ASP A 117 -3.99 -13.54 7.91
CA ASP A 117 -3.33 -13.37 6.61
C ASP A 117 -3.17 -11.89 6.24
N PHE A 118 -4.00 -11.02 6.80
CA PHE A 118 -3.93 -9.58 6.58
C PHE A 118 -4.13 -8.86 7.91
N MET A 119 -3.27 -7.88 8.21
CA MET A 119 -3.32 -7.15 9.46
C MET A 119 -3.06 -5.67 9.20
N VAL A 120 -3.90 -4.83 9.79
CA VAL A 120 -3.80 -3.38 9.68
C VAL A 120 -3.70 -2.81 11.08
N THR A 121 -2.68 -1.99 11.30
CA THR A 121 -2.43 -1.31 12.56
C THR A 121 -2.32 0.18 12.33
N PHE A 122 -3.03 0.97 13.13
CA PHE A 122 -2.76 2.39 13.26
C PHE A 122 -2.06 2.64 14.60
N SER A 123 -0.87 3.22 14.54
CA SER A 123 -0.04 3.51 15.71
C SER A 123 0.29 4.99 15.79
N ALA A 124 0.56 5.47 16.99
CA ALA A 124 0.98 6.84 17.23
C ALA A 124 1.95 6.91 18.42
N LEU A 125 2.77 7.94 18.42
CA LEU A 125 3.64 8.30 19.52
C LEU A 125 2.80 8.93 20.64
N GLY A 126 2.80 8.30 21.81
CA GLY A 126 2.11 8.77 23.00
C GLY A 126 2.97 9.72 23.84
N PHE A 127 2.47 10.04 25.04
CA PHE A 127 3.26 10.72 26.07
C PHE A 127 4.48 9.87 26.44
N HIS A 128 5.63 10.50 26.66
CA HIS A 128 6.96 9.88 26.86
C HIS A 128 7.64 9.26 25.63
N HIS A 129 7.24 9.63 24.40
CA HIS A 129 7.84 9.10 23.16
C HIS A 129 7.73 7.58 23.02
N GLN A 130 6.77 6.95 23.69
CA GLN A 130 6.46 5.55 23.50
C GLN A 130 5.46 5.38 22.37
N ARG A 131 5.75 4.52 21.39
CA ARG A 131 4.81 4.18 20.32
C ARG A 131 3.76 3.21 20.85
N SER A 132 2.49 3.57 20.68
CA SER A 132 1.34 2.75 21.09
C SER A 132 0.51 2.37 19.87
N VAL A 133 -0.02 1.15 19.89
CA VAL A 133 -1.04 0.71 18.94
C VAL A 133 -2.37 1.33 19.35
N ILE A 134 -2.92 2.18 18.49
CA ILE A 134 -4.18 2.91 18.72
C ILE A 134 -5.36 2.05 18.29
N ALA A 135 -5.24 1.41 17.12
CA ALA A 135 -6.24 0.51 16.59
C ALA A 135 -5.55 -0.60 15.79
N LYS A 136 -6.13 -1.81 15.83
CA LYS A 136 -5.63 -2.98 15.12
C LYS A 136 -6.79 -3.87 14.69
N ARG A 137 -6.74 -4.34 13.45
CA ARG A 137 -7.67 -5.33 12.91
C ARG A 137 -6.88 -6.36 12.10
N GLY A 138 -7.33 -7.60 12.16
CA GLY A 138 -6.73 -8.72 11.43
C GLY A 138 -7.81 -9.55 10.77
N LEU A 139 -7.53 -10.04 9.57
CA LEU A 139 -8.41 -10.85 8.76
C LEU A 139 -7.74 -12.21 8.52
N ARG A 140 -8.41 -13.28 8.95
CA ARG A 140 -7.88 -14.65 8.93
C ARG A 140 -7.49 -15.13 7.54
N GLU A 141 -8.33 -14.87 6.55
CA GLU A 141 -8.12 -15.21 5.15
C GLU A 141 -8.27 -13.94 4.33
N TYR A 142 -7.29 -13.63 3.46
CA TYR A 142 -7.39 -12.45 2.60
C TYR A 142 -8.65 -12.55 1.73
N ALA A 143 -9.58 -11.64 1.96
CA ALA A 143 -10.88 -11.60 1.30
C ALA A 143 -11.12 -10.20 0.72
N SER A 144 -12.10 -10.06 -0.18
CA SER A 144 -12.48 -8.81 -0.87
C SER A 144 -13.08 -7.74 0.05
N VAL A 145 -12.79 -7.78 1.35
CA VAL A 145 -13.29 -6.88 2.41
C VAL A 145 -12.15 -6.18 3.15
N ALA A 146 -10.92 -6.21 2.61
CA ALA A 146 -9.74 -5.58 3.22
C ALA A 146 -9.95 -4.07 3.46
N ASP A 147 -10.66 -3.41 2.56
CA ASP A 147 -11.12 -2.02 2.66
C ASP A 147 -11.97 -1.78 3.92
N VAL A 148 -12.94 -2.66 4.20
CA VAL A 148 -13.79 -2.59 5.40
C VAL A 148 -12.94 -2.64 6.67
N PHE A 149 -11.91 -3.48 6.70
CA PHE A 149 -11.01 -3.62 7.84
C PHE A 149 -10.14 -2.39 8.04
N ILE A 150 -9.61 -1.80 6.96
CA ILE A 150 -8.87 -0.54 7.00
C ILE A 150 -9.78 0.59 7.53
N PHE A 151 -11.01 0.68 7.04
CA PHE A 151 -11.99 1.66 7.52
C PHE A 151 -12.33 1.48 9.00
N GLN A 152 -12.48 0.23 9.47
CA GLN A 152 -12.71 -0.05 10.88
C GLN A 152 -11.54 0.41 11.76
N VAL A 153 -10.30 0.21 11.33
CA VAL A 153 -9.11 0.72 12.05
C VAL A 153 -9.19 2.24 12.23
N PHE A 154 -9.57 2.98 11.20
CA PHE A 154 -9.76 4.43 11.33
C PHE A 154 -10.93 4.79 12.23
N LYS A 155 -12.06 4.08 12.14
CA LYS A 155 -13.21 4.30 13.05
C LYS A 155 -12.83 4.08 14.51
N ASP A 156 -11.98 3.10 14.79
CA ASP A 156 -11.51 2.86 16.16
C ASP A 156 -10.46 3.89 16.59
N ALA A 157 -9.59 4.33 15.68
CA ALA A 157 -8.64 5.41 15.96
C ALA A 157 -9.34 6.74 16.32
N LEU A 158 -10.46 7.06 15.68
CA LEU A 158 -11.28 8.24 16.01
C LEU A 158 -11.79 8.23 17.47
N LYS A 159 -12.10 7.04 18.00
CA LYS A 159 -12.56 6.89 19.40
C LYS A 159 -11.49 7.25 20.42
N TYR A 160 -10.21 7.14 20.05
CA TYR A 160 -9.09 7.38 20.97
C TYR A 160 -9.05 8.82 21.51
N HIS A 161 -9.54 9.78 20.72
CA HIS A 161 -9.66 11.18 21.13
C HIS A 161 -11.10 11.66 21.31
N ASN A 162 -12.08 10.77 21.14
CA ASN A 162 -13.50 11.14 21.10
C ASN A 162 -13.76 12.30 20.12
N ASP A 163 -13.18 12.21 18.93
CA ASP A 163 -13.25 13.22 17.87
C ASP A 163 -13.66 12.55 16.54
N ASN A 164 -14.21 13.33 15.62
CA ASN A 164 -14.59 12.92 14.27
C ASN A 164 -13.47 13.14 13.24
N SER A 165 -12.30 13.63 13.69
CA SER A 165 -11.13 13.86 12.84
C SER A 165 -9.87 13.19 13.38
N LEU A 166 -9.03 12.69 12.47
CA LEU A 166 -7.68 12.22 12.84
C LEU A 166 -6.67 13.36 12.99
N ARG A 167 -7.08 14.63 12.83
CA ARG A 167 -6.19 15.80 12.97
C ARG A 167 -5.48 15.88 14.33
N LEU A 168 -6.06 15.30 15.38
CA LEU A 168 -5.42 15.22 16.70
C LEU A 168 -4.18 14.31 16.73
N PHE A 169 -3.91 13.55 15.67
CA PHE A 169 -2.70 12.74 15.50
C PHE A 169 -1.56 13.45 14.75
N ARG A 170 -1.76 14.67 14.20
CA ARG A 170 -0.77 15.35 13.34
C ARG A 170 0.63 15.46 13.92
N ASN A 171 0.72 15.68 15.23
CA ASN A 171 1.99 15.86 15.94
C ASN A 171 2.44 14.59 16.67
N LYS A 172 1.84 13.44 16.34
CA LYS A 172 2.07 12.16 17.03
C LYS A 172 2.84 11.15 16.21
N GLN A 173 3.46 11.55 15.10
CA GLN A 173 4.24 10.64 14.23
C GLN A 173 3.49 9.33 13.95
N SER A 174 2.22 9.49 13.58
CA SER A 174 1.30 8.38 13.41
C SER A 174 1.64 7.59 12.16
N ALA A 175 1.33 6.29 12.16
CA ALA A 175 1.58 5.41 11.03
C ALA A 175 0.46 4.41 10.87
N LEU A 176 0.01 4.22 9.63
CA LEU A 176 -0.79 3.07 9.23
C LEU A 176 0.16 2.01 8.67
N THR A 177 0.26 0.89 9.36
CA THR A 177 1.07 -0.25 8.94
C THR A 177 0.16 -1.36 8.45
N LEU A 178 0.35 -1.75 7.20
CA LEU A 178 -0.32 -2.88 6.56
C LEU A 178 0.64 -4.06 6.53
N TYR A 179 0.13 -5.21 6.91
CA TYR A 179 0.81 -6.49 6.76
C TYR A 179 -0.06 -7.43 5.94
N ALA A 180 0.53 -8.07 4.92
CA ALA A 180 -0.16 -9.04 4.07
C ALA A 180 0.70 -10.30 3.95
N ARG A 181 0.07 -11.47 4.03
CA ARG A 181 0.74 -12.77 3.97
C ARG A 181 0.91 -13.18 2.53
N TYR A 182 2.08 -13.74 2.24
CA TYR A 182 2.29 -14.53 1.03
C TYR A 182 1.53 -15.87 1.14
N TYR A 183 0.50 -16.07 0.31
CA TYR A 183 -0.22 -17.35 0.24
C TYR A 183 0.34 -18.20 -0.91
N GLN A 184 0.92 -19.34 -0.56
CA GLN A 184 1.20 -20.40 -1.52
C GLN A 184 0.03 -21.38 -1.43
N ALA A 185 -0.92 -21.30 -2.37
CA ALA A 185 -1.89 -22.37 -2.53
C ALA A 185 -1.14 -23.66 -2.83
N SER A 186 -1.56 -24.77 -2.22
CA SER A 186 -1.10 -26.09 -2.56
C SER A 186 -1.42 -26.38 -4.03
N GLY A 187 -0.45 -26.20 -4.93
CA GLY A 187 -0.67 -26.40 -6.37
C GLY A 187 0.38 -25.81 -7.34
N CYS A 188 1.38 -25.05 -6.89
CA CYS A 188 2.47 -24.65 -7.79
C CYS A 188 3.43 -25.82 -8.01
N GLY A 189 3.38 -26.45 -9.19
CA GLY A 189 4.42 -27.36 -9.65
C GLY A 189 5.74 -26.63 -9.91
N ASP A 190 6.82 -27.40 -10.10
CA ASP A 190 8.20 -26.93 -10.24
C ASP A 190 8.49 -26.05 -11.48
N GLU A 191 7.48 -25.75 -12.30
CA GLU A 191 7.55 -24.76 -13.36
C GLU A 191 6.94 -23.45 -12.84
N GLY A 192 7.80 -22.45 -12.64
CA GLY A 192 7.52 -21.22 -11.88
C GLY A 192 6.18 -20.51 -12.13
N CYS A 193 5.83 -19.62 -11.20
CA CYS A 193 4.55 -18.92 -11.06
C CYS A 193 4.13 -18.01 -12.25
N THR A 194 4.82 -18.05 -13.40
CA THR A 194 4.44 -17.30 -14.61
C THR A 194 3.13 -17.82 -15.24
N THR A 195 2.63 -18.98 -14.79
CA THR A 195 1.41 -19.63 -15.27
C THR A 195 0.39 -19.94 -14.17
N CYS A 196 0.32 -19.13 -13.10
CA CYS A 196 -0.69 -19.27 -12.05
C CYS A 196 -2.12 -19.27 -12.62
N ARG A 197 -2.67 -20.45 -12.91
CA ARG A 197 -4.11 -20.69 -13.03
C ARG A 197 -4.70 -20.60 -11.63
N GLU A 198 -5.73 -19.78 -11.45
CA GLU A 198 -6.60 -19.60 -10.27
C GLU A 198 -6.06 -20.13 -8.93
N GLY A 199 -5.65 -19.23 -8.02
CA GLY A 199 -5.35 -19.58 -6.61
C GLY A 199 -4.07 -18.99 -5.99
N CYS A 200 -3.27 -18.19 -6.70
CA CYS A 200 -2.06 -17.59 -6.14
C CYS A 200 -2.38 -16.25 -5.43
N THR A 201 -2.46 -16.18 -4.09
CA THR A 201 -2.56 -14.88 -3.38
C THR A 201 -1.17 -14.28 -3.21
N ARG A 202 -0.94 -13.25 -4.01
CA ARG A 202 0.20 -12.34 -3.94
C ARG A 202 0.00 -11.38 -2.77
N PRO A 203 1.06 -10.93 -2.07
CA PRO A 203 0.91 -10.07 -0.90
C PRO A 203 0.52 -8.62 -1.28
N GLY A 204 -0.13 -8.41 -2.42
CA GLY A 204 -0.63 -7.12 -2.87
C GLY A 204 -1.76 -6.58 -2.00
N PHE A 205 -2.10 -5.32 -2.24
CA PHE A 205 -3.19 -4.65 -1.54
C PHE A 205 -3.71 -3.47 -2.36
N HIS A 206 -4.94 -3.08 -2.06
CA HIS A 206 -5.57 -1.90 -2.63
C HIS A 206 -5.95 -0.91 -1.51
N LEU A 207 -5.61 0.36 -1.67
CA LEU A 207 -5.99 1.46 -0.78
C LEU A 207 -6.85 2.46 -1.54
N LEU A 208 -8.07 2.65 -1.06
CA LEU A 208 -9.00 3.64 -1.59
C LEU A 208 -8.50 5.07 -1.30
N ARG A 209 -8.88 6.05 -2.13
CA ARG A 209 -8.57 7.47 -1.95
C ARG A 209 -8.87 7.99 -0.54
N ASP A 210 -9.95 7.52 0.07
CA ASP A 210 -10.39 7.89 1.43
C ASP A 210 -9.33 7.54 2.50
N VAL A 211 -8.50 6.53 2.26
CA VAL A 211 -7.38 6.18 3.13
C VAL A 211 -6.38 7.34 3.14
N PHE A 212 -5.98 7.85 1.98
CA PHE A 212 -5.01 8.94 1.86
C PHE A 212 -5.53 10.25 2.45
N ILE A 213 -6.82 10.56 2.27
CA ILE A 213 -7.46 11.72 2.92
C ILE A 213 -7.32 11.63 4.45
N ARG A 214 -7.56 10.44 5.02
CA ARG A 214 -7.46 10.19 6.47
C ARG A 214 -6.02 10.23 6.97
N LEU A 215 -5.08 9.67 6.22
CA LEU A 215 -3.65 9.72 6.57
C LEU A 215 -3.10 11.14 6.49
N ASN A 216 -3.45 11.91 5.45
CA ASN A 216 -3.08 13.30 5.31
C ASN A 216 -3.64 14.16 6.47
N ALA A 217 -4.92 13.94 6.83
CA ALA A 217 -5.52 14.59 7.99
C ALA A 217 -4.71 14.33 9.29
N ALA A 218 -4.19 13.13 9.45
CA ALA A 218 -3.38 12.70 10.59
C ALA A 218 -1.89 13.04 10.49
N ASN A 219 -1.41 13.62 9.37
CA ASN A 219 0.02 13.76 9.05
C ASN A 219 0.78 12.43 9.29
N ALA A 220 0.17 11.33 8.86
CA ALA A 220 0.64 9.98 9.13
C ALA A 220 1.57 9.49 8.02
N CYS A 221 2.46 8.56 8.34
CA CYS A 221 3.15 7.74 7.35
C CYS A 221 2.33 6.49 7.01
N PHE A 222 2.62 5.89 5.86
CA PHE A 222 2.16 4.54 5.51
C PHE A 222 3.35 3.60 5.48
N GLN A 223 3.15 2.37 5.96
CA GLN A 223 4.15 1.32 5.98
C GLN A 223 3.53 0.02 5.48
N TYR A 224 4.12 -0.57 4.46
CA TYR A 224 3.73 -1.89 3.99
C TYR A 224 4.80 -2.91 4.32
N TRP A 225 4.47 -3.86 5.19
CA TRP A 225 5.38 -4.88 5.72
C TRP A 225 4.82 -6.29 5.40
N PRO A 226 5.24 -6.91 4.29
CA PRO A 226 4.79 -8.25 3.94
C PRO A 226 5.22 -9.29 4.98
N PHE A 227 4.33 -10.24 5.29
CA PHE A 227 4.71 -11.42 6.06
C PHE A 227 5.45 -12.42 5.18
N GLU A 228 6.44 -13.09 5.77
CA GLU A 228 7.17 -14.15 5.09
C GLU A 228 6.62 -15.53 5.44
N LYS A 229 7.07 -16.53 4.67
CA LYS A 229 6.57 -17.90 4.64
C LYS A 229 6.23 -18.46 6.03
N ARG A 230 4.96 -18.80 6.25
CA ARG A 230 4.57 -19.66 7.38
C ARG A 230 5.10 -21.07 7.11
N ARG A 231 5.88 -21.64 8.04
CA ARG A 231 6.05 -23.10 8.08
C ARG A 231 4.69 -23.69 8.43
N LEU A 232 3.93 -24.13 7.42
CA LEU A 232 2.80 -25.01 7.65
C LEU A 232 3.36 -26.27 8.30
N THR A 233 3.10 -26.45 9.59
CA THR A 233 3.33 -27.74 10.25
C THR A 233 2.27 -28.67 9.66
N VAL A 234 2.67 -29.49 8.71
CA VAL A 234 1.89 -30.65 8.28
C VAL A 234 1.69 -31.50 9.54
N ARG A 235 0.44 -31.65 9.96
CA ARG A 235 0.06 -32.65 10.96
C ARG A 235 -0.02 -34.01 10.30
#